data_AF-A0A5Q4DKA4-F1
#
_entry.id   AF-A0A5Q4DKA4-F1
#
_cell.length_a   1.000
_cell.length_b   1.000
_cell.length_c   1.000
_cell.angle_alpha   90.00
_cell.angle_beta   90.00
_cell.angle_gamma   90.00
#
_symmetry.space_group_name_H-M   'P 1'
#
loop_
_entity.id
_entity.type
_entity.pdbx_description
1 polymer ?
#
loop_
_entity_poly.entity_id
_entity_poly.type
_entity_poly.pdbx_seq_one_letter_code
_entity_poly.pdbx_strand_id
1 'polypeptide(L)'
;MARSWRCRKVQRAGPGPWASRGGALAHIPSSRLHRGTSVSIPSSGIRFAFLSLLAAAPLVLGCAPTPASGQEATTVFVVVTSPDNMTQGMALVLANQSLDQGAEVRVLLCGPGANLGLSEQDGESLQPRDITPGQLLARLIANDVKVDVCAIFLPNTRWSESDLREGVGIAQPPEVTAFMLQPGVRYFTF
;
A
#
# COMPACT_ATOMS: atom_id res chain seq x y z
N MET A 1 -5.55 -56.76 5.12
CA MET A 1 -6.34 -56.31 6.28
C MET A 1 -6.45 -54.80 6.23
N ALA A 2 -7.62 -54.32 5.78
CA ALA A 2 -7.92 -52.92 5.50
C ALA A 2 -8.18 -52.13 6.79
N ARG A 3 -7.56 -50.95 6.94
CA ARG A 3 -7.91 -49.99 7.99
C ARG A 3 -8.83 -48.92 7.40
N SER A 4 -10.08 -48.98 7.84
CA SER A 4 -11.21 -48.16 7.45
C SER A 4 -11.00 -46.68 7.75
N TRP A 5 -10.98 -45.87 6.69
CA TRP A 5 -11.12 -44.43 6.76
C TRP A 5 -12.56 -44.08 7.14
N ARG A 6 -12.79 -43.53 8.33
CA ARG A 6 -14.09 -42.97 8.70
C ARG A 6 -14.21 -41.56 8.11
N CYS A 7 -14.99 -41.46 7.05
CA CYS A 7 -15.60 -40.22 6.57
C CYS A 7 -16.37 -39.54 7.71
N ARG A 8 -15.82 -38.46 8.28
CA ARG A 8 -16.59 -37.52 9.09
C ARG A 8 -17.24 -36.51 8.15
N LYS A 9 -18.56 -36.59 8.02
CA LYS A 9 -19.38 -35.71 7.19
C LYS A 9 -19.12 -34.24 7.53
N VAL A 10 -18.80 -33.48 6.49
CA VAL A 10 -18.91 -32.03 6.37
C VAL A 10 -20.32 -31.59 6.79
N GLN A 11 -20.42 -30.85 7.89
CA GLN A 11 -21.64 -30.09 8.21
C GLN A 11 -21.60 -28.78 7.43
N ARG A 12 -22.54 -28.66 6.48
CA ARG A 12 -22.85 -27.41 5.77
C ARG A 12 -23.49 -26.44 6.76
N ALA A 13 -22.84 -25.31 7.02
CA ALA A 13 -23.50 -24.16 7.63
C ALA A 13 -24.34 -23.46 6.56
N GLY A 14 -25.65 -23.35 6.80
CA GLY A 14 -26.58 -22.65 5.90
C GLY A 14 -26.47 -21.13 6.04
N PRO A 15 -26.91 -20.38 5.01
CA PRO A 15 -26.93 -18.91 5.05
C PRO A 15 -28.04 -18.42 5.99
N GLY A 16 -27.67 -17.58 6.96
CA GLY A 16 -28.60 -16.95 7.89
C GLY A 16 -29.40 -15.81 7.25
N PRO A 17 -30.64 -15.55 7.69
CA PRO A 17 -31.51 -14.52 7.13
C PRO A 17 -31.24 -13.16 7.79
N TRP A 18 -30.56 -12.25 7.09
CA TRP A 18 -30.55 -10.82 7.43
C TRP A 18 -31.32 -10.06 6.37
N ALA A 19 -32.65 -10.18 6.47
CA ALA A 19 -33.59 -9.31 5.82
C ALA A 19 -33.83 -8.05 6.66
N SER A 20 -33.86 -6.93 5.96
CA SER A 20 -34.70 -5.74 6.22
C SER A 20 -34.57 -5.02 7.56
N ARG A 21 -33.89 -3.88 7.54
CA ARG A 21 -34.36 -2.66 8.24
C ARG A 21 -34.11 -1.45 7.35
N GLY A 22 -35.18 -0.96 6.75
CA GLY A 22 -35.26 0.41 6.24
C GLY A 22 -35.33 1.39 7.42
N GLY A 23 -34.63 2.51 7.29
CA GLY A 23 -34.61 3.61 8.24
C GLY A 23 -34.52 4.92 7.46
N ALA A 24 -35.43 5.82 7.77
CA ALA A 24 -35.77 7.01 7.02
C ALA A 24 -34.63 8.04 6.90
N LEU A 25 -34.64 8.72 5.76
CA LEU A 25 -33.89 9.92 5.43
C LEU A 25 -34.16 11.03 6.47
N ALA A 26 -33.14 11.41 7.23
CA ALA A 26 -33.13 12.66 7.97
C ALA A 26 -32.34 13.71 7.17
N HIS A 27 -33.07 14.69 6.64
CA HIS A 27 -32.56 15.90 6.03
C HIS A 27 -31.68 16.68 7.03
N ILE A 28 -30.41 16.87 6.72
CA ILE A 28 -29.52 17.80 7.43
C ILE A 28 -29.39 19.07 6.57
N PRO A 29 -29.83 20.24 7.06
CA PRO A 29 -29.74 21.50 6.32
C PRO A 29 -28.30 22.03 6.37
N SER A 30 -27.64 22.02 5.22
CA SER A 30 -26.35 22.70 5.00
C SER A 30 -26.57 24.20 4.84
N SER A 31 -26.55 24.94 5.95
CA SER A 31 -26.48 26.39 5.92
C SER A 31 -25.18 26.89 6.50
N ARG A 32 -24.43 27.58 5.62
CA ARG A 32 -23.72 28.85 5.90
C ARG A 32 -22.42 28.71 6.70
N LEU A 33 -21.39 29.47 6.26
CA LEU A 33 -20.02 29.67 6.80
C LEU A 33 -19.00 28.99 5.87
N HIS A 34 -18.06 29.64 5.18
CA HIS A 34 -17.58 31.01 5.20
C HIS A 34 -17.12 31.42 3.80
N ARG A 35 -17.43 32.69 3.49
CA ARG A 35 -16.97 33.45 2.33
C ARG A 35 -15.47 33.69 2.49
N GLY A 36 -14.65 32.98 1.72
CA GLY A 36 -13.21 33.23 1.61
C GLY A 36 -12.99 34.59 0.96
N THR A 37 -12.58 35.57 1.76
CA THR A 37 -12.10 36.87 1.29
C THR A 37 -10.74 36.68 0.63
N SER A 38 -10.65 36.97 -0.66
CA SER A 38 -9.39 37.11 -1.38
C SER A 38 -8.58 38.24 -0.75
N VAL A 39 -7.47 37.91 -0.09
CA VAL A 39 -6.48 38.91 0.32
C VAL A 39 -5.59 39.18 -0.88
N SER A 40 -5.84 40.31 -1.51
CA SER A 40 -4.99 40.95 -2.51
C SER A 40 -3.71 41.46 -1.85
N ILE A 41 -2.55 41.06 -2.37
CA ILE A 41 -1.23 41.49 -1.94
C ILE A 41 -0.83 42.70 -2.81
N PRO A 42 -0.75 43.93 -2.27
CA PRO A 42 -0.15 45.04 -3.00
C PRO A 42 1.37 45.03 -2.84
N SER A 43 2.05 44.97 -3.98
CA SER A 43 3.47 45.27 -4.14
C SER A 43 3.71 46.78 -3.95
N SER A 44 4.33 47.16 -2.83
CA SER A 44 4.72 48.55 -2.58
C SER A 44 6.15 48.58 -2.05
N GLY A 45 7.02 49.24 -2.81
CA GLY A 45 8.46 49.32 -2.59
C GLY A 45 8.84 49.93 -1.24
N ILE A 46 9.75 49.24 -0.55
CA ILE A 46 10.40 49.75 0.66
C ILE A 46 11.71 50.39 0.22
N ARG A 47 11.73 51.72 0.35
CA ARG A 47 12.89 52.57 0.16
C ARG A 47 13.89 52.29 1.28
N PHE A 48 15.10 51.93 0.89
CA PHE A 48 16.29 51.99 1.73
C PHE A 48 16.49 53.43 2.23
N ALA A 49 16.52 53.65 3.55
CA ALA A 49 17.42 54.62 4.18
C ALA A 49 17.38 54.54 5.72
N PHE A 50 18.54 54.84 6.33
CA PHE A 50 18.85 55.14 7.74
C PHE A 50 18.98 53.95 8.70
N LEU A 51 20.20 53.50 9.04
CA LEU A 51 21.23 54.13 9.90
C LEU A 51 20.80 54.18 11.38
N SER A 52 21.27 53.24 12.20
CA SER A 52 21.63 53.45 13.62
C SER A 52 22.37 52.23 14.19
N LEU A 53 23.60 52.48 14.60
CA LEU A 53 24.54 51.60 15.27
C LEU A 53 24.17 51.52 16.76
N LEU A 54 23.82 50.33 17.27
CA LEU A 54 23.77 50.04 18.71
C LEU A 54 24.27 48.61 18.96
N ALA A 55 25.43 48.54 19.62
CA ALA A 55 26.07 47.32 20.05
C ALA A 55 25.27 46.69 21.20
N ALA A 56 24.72 45.50 20.98
CA ALA A 56 24.18 44.63 22.02
C ALA A 56 24.86 43.26 21.87
N ALA A 57 25.53 42.82 22.94
CA ALA A 57 26.29 41.57 23.00
C ALA A 57 25.38 40.35 22.75
N PRO A 58 25.73 39.43 21.85
CA PRO A 58 24.95 38.21 21.67
C PRO A 58 25.29 37.23 22.79
N LEU A 59 24.32 36.95 23.66
CA LEU A 59 24.28 35.71 24.43
C LEU A 59 24.18 34.55 23.44
N VAL A 60 25.30 33.89 23.18
CA VAL A 60 25.36 32.69 22.34
C VAL A 60 24.72 31.54 23.12
N LEU A 61 23.39 31.41 22.97
CA LEU A 61 22.65 30.24 23.41
C LEU A 61 23.08 29.07 22.52
N GLY A 62 23.93 28.18 23.06
CA GLY A 62 24.43 27.01 22.37
C GLY A 62 23.30 26.06 22.01
N CYS A 63 22.77 26.20 20.80
CA CYS A 63 21.91 25.21 20.17
C CYS A 63 22.81 24.02 19.78
N ALA A 64 22.97 23.06 20.69
CA ALA A 64 23.58 21.79 20.32
C ALA A 64 22.67 21.16 19.24
N PRO A 65 23.17 20.87 18.03
CA PRO A 65 22.39 20.13 17.06
C PRO A 65 22.09 18.77 17.67
N THR A 66 20.82 18.52 18.00
CA THR A 66 20.35 17.15 18.19
C THR A 66 20.71 16.41 16.91
N PRO A 67 21.35 15.22 16.98
CA PRO A 67 21.49 14.41 15.79
C PRO A 67 20.07 14.18 15.27
N ALA A 68 19.77 14.75 14.11
CA ALA A 68 18.61 14.32 13.34
C ALA A 68 18.81 12.82 13.16
N SER A 69 17.99 12.02 13.84
CA SER A 69 17.88 10.59 13.54
C SER A 69 17.59 10.54 12.05
N GLY A 70 18.59 10.18 11.25
CA GLY A 70 18.42 9.99 9.82
C GLY A 70 17.21 9.10 9.66
N GLN A 71 16.20 9.58 8.93
CA GLN A 71 15.05 8.76 8.58
C GLN A 71 15.61 7.57 7.81
N GLU A 72 15.77 6.46 8.52
CA GLU A 72 16.17 5.20 7.92
C GLU A 72 15.15 4.92 6.80
N ALA A 73 15.65 4.65 5.59
CA ALA A 73 14.79 4.36 4.46
C ALA A 73 13.86 3.21 4.87
N THR A 74 12.55 3.48 4.90
CA THR A 74 11.59 2.48 5.35
C THR A 74 11.36 1.49 4.23
N THR A 75 11.66 0.22 4.48
CA THR A 75 11.37 -0.86 3.54
C THR A 75 10.04 -1.51 3.92
N VAL A 76 9.14 -1.65 2.96
CA VAL A 76 7.82 -2.23 3.12
C VAL A 76 7.74 -3.52 2.31
N PHE A 77 7.56 -4.64 3.01
CA PHE A 77 7.36 -5.93 2.40
C PHE A 77 5.88 -6.31 2.44
N VAL A 78 5.26 -6.40 1.26
CA VAL A 78 3.83 -6.69 1.11
C VAL A 78 3.65 -8.11 0.58
N VAL A 79 2.90 -8.92 1.31
CA VAL A 79 2.52 -10.27 0.87
C VAL A 79 1.03 -10.31 0.60
N VAL A 80 0.67 -10.67 -0.64
CA VAL A 80 -0.74 -10.77 -1.06
C VAL A 80 -1.09 -12.24 -1.22
N THR A 81 -1.97 -12.74 -0.37
CA THR A 81 -2.42 -14.14 -0.36
C THR A 81 -3.89 -14.28 -0.70
N SER A 82 -4.70 -13.25 -0.39
CA SER A 82 -6.15 -13.28 -0.55
C SER A 82 -6.60 -13.43 -2.01
N PRO A 83 -7.65 -14.21 -2.28
CA PRO A 83 -8.34 -14.22 -3.57
C PRO A 83 -9.33 -13.05 -3.76
N ASP A 84 -9.61 -12.28 -2.69
CA ASP A 84 -10.63 -11.23 -2.71
C ASP A 84 -10.12 -9.97 -3.43
N ASN A 85 -10.90 -9.49 -4.41
CA ASN A 85 -10.52 -8.38 -5.28
C ASN A 85 -10.30 -7.06 -4.49
N MET A 86 -11.13 -6.79 -3.48
CA MET A 86 -10.99 -5.58 -2.66
C MET A 86 -9.75 -5.64 -1.77
N THR A 87 -9.45 -6.81 -1.20
CA THR A 87 -8.28 -7.04 -0.35
C THR A 87 -6.98 -6.90 -1.16
N GLN A 88 -6.96 -7.48 -2.36
CA GLN A 88 -5.87 -7.32 -3.32
C GLN A 88 -5.67 -5.85 -3.70
N GLY A 89 -6.74 -5.16 -4.04
CA GLY A 89 -6.71 -3.73 -4.33
C GLY A 89 -6.20 -2.89 -3.18
N MET A 90 -6.70 -3.11 -1.97
CA MET A 90 -6.24 -2.42 -0.77
C MET A 90 -4.74 -2.62 -0.53
N ALA A 91 -4.26 -3.87 -0.62
CA ALA A 91 -2.84 -4.18 -0.46
C ALA A 91 -1.97 -3.39 -1.44
N LEU A 92 -2.37 -3.39 -2.72
CA LEU A 92 -1.60 -2.75 -3.78
C LEU A 92 -1.75 -1.21 -3.79
N VAL A 93 -2.89 -0.66 -3.35
CA VAL A 93 -3.03 0.78 -3.11
C VAL A 93 -2.06 1.22 -2.02
N LEU A 94 -2.01 0.51 -0.88
CA LEU A 94 -1.10 0.85 0.22
C LEU A 94 0.37 0.66 -0.15
N ALA A 95 0.70 -0.36 -0.94
CA ALA A 95 2.04 -0.55 -1.50
C ALA A 95 2.43 0.64 -2.39
N ASN A 96 1.55 1.03 -3.32
CA ASN A 96 1.75 2.19 -4.19
C ASN A 96 1.89 3.50 -3.39
N GLN A 97 1.07 3.71 -2.37
CA GLN A 97 1.18 4.90 -1.51
C GLN A 97 2.44 4.91 -0.66
N SER A 98 2.97 3.73 -0.30
CA SER A 98 4.25 3.62 0.41
C SER A 98 5.39 4.02 -0.52
N LEU A 99 5.38 3.51 -1.76
CA LEU A 99 6.33 3.89 -2.80
C LEU A 99 6.28 5.41 -3.08
N ASP A 100 5.08 5.98 -3.20
CA ASP A 100 4.86 7.42 -3.44
C ASP A 100 5.42 8.30 -2.29
N GLN A 101 5.54 7.74 -1.09
CA GLN A 101 6.13 8.40 0.08
C GLN A 101 7.64 8.16 0.23
N GLY A 102 8.27 7.51 -0.76
CA GLY A 102 9.71 7.23 -0.78
C GLY A 102 10.13 5.98 -0.02
N ALA A 103 9.20 5.10 0.34
CA ALA A 103 9.55 3.79 0.88
C ALA A 103 10.09 2.88 -0.23
N GLU A 104 11.05 2.02 0.12
CA GLU A 104 11.37 0.87 -0.72
C GLU A 104 10.25 -0.16 -0.58
N VAL A 105 9.70 -0.63 -1.69
CA VAL A 105 8.60 -1.60 -1.67
C VAL A 105 9.06 -2.88 -2.33
N ARG A 106 8.68 -4.01 -1.73
CA ARG A 106 8.76 -5.33 -2.33
C ARG A 106 7.42 -6.04 -2.19
N VAL A 107 6.98 -6.73 -3.23
CA VAL A 107 5.73 -7.50 -3.24
C VAL A 107 6.00 -8.97 -3.47
N LEU A 108 5.35 -9.82 -2.67
CA LEU A 108 5.34 -11.26 -2.85
C LEU A 108 3.88 -11.75 -2.99
N LEU A 109 3.58 -12.36 -4.12
CA LEU A 109 2.25 -12.88 -4.43
C LEU A 109 2.20 -14.38 -4.15
N CYS A 110 1.31 -14.80 -3.25
CA CYS A 110 1.28 -16.15 -2.71
C CYS A 110 -0.12 -16.76 -2.83
N GLY A 111 -0.21 -18.09 -2.79
CA GLY A 111 -1.51 -18.79 -2.79
C GLY A 111 -2.43 -18.31 -3.93
N PRO A 112 -3.73 -18.08 -3.68
CA PRO A 112 -4.64 -17.51 -4.67
C PRO A 112 -4.28 -16.09 -5.15
N GLY A 113 -3.66 -15.26 -4.30
CA GLY A 113 -3.21 -13.92 -4.66
C GLY A 113 -2.13 -13.90 -5.76
N ALA A 114 -1.39 -15.00 -5.93
CA ALA A 114 -0.42 -15.18 -7.01
C ALA A 114 -1.03 -15.13 -8.42
N ASN A 115 -2.35 -15.28 -8.54
CA ASN A 115 -3.04 -15.11 -9.81
C ASN A 115 -2.83 -13.70 -10.41
N LEU A 116 -2.63 -12.66 -9.59
CA LEU A 116 -2.32 -11.31 -10.07
C LEU A 116 -0.99 -11.22 -10.82
N GLY A 117 -0.09 -12.18 -10.61
CA GLY A 117 1.18 -12.27 -11.32
C GLY A 117 1.04 -12.79 -12.75
N LEU A 118 -0.15 -13.18 -13.20
CA LEU A 118 -0.41 -13.76 -14.52
C LEU A 118 -0.89 -12.70 -15.53
N SER A 119 -0.49 -12.84 -16.79
CA SER A 119 -0.69 -11.82 -17.85
C SER A 119 -2.13 -11.37 -18.06
N GLU A 120 -3.09 -12.29 -17.91
CA GLU A 120 -4.50 -12.05 -18.22
C GLU A 120 -5.39 -11.99 -16.96
N GLN A 121 -4.83 -11.71 -15.79
CA GLN A 121 -5.56 -11.71 -14.52
C GLN A 121 -5.39 -10.39 -13.77
N ASP A 122 -6.19 -9.40 -14.15
CA ASP A 122 -6.16 -8.08 -13.53
C ASP A 122 -7.11 -7.92 -12.34
N GLY A 123 -8.08 -8.82 -12.17
CA GLY A 123 -9.19 -8.63 -11.23
C GLY A 123 -10.24 -7.65 -11.75
N GLU A 124 -11.22 -7.31 -10.90
CA GLU A 124 -12.30 -6.38 -11.23
C GLU A 124 -11.91 -4.94 -10.88
N SER A 125 -12.51 -3.98 -11.59
CA SER A 125 -12.28 -2.56 -11.35
C SER A 125 -12.81 -2.13 -9.97
N LEU A 126 -12.02 -1.31 -9.28
CA LEU A 126 -12.32 -0.81 -7.94
C LEU A 126 -12.65 0.69 -7.98
N GLN A 127 -13.73 1.04 -7.30
CA GLN A 127 -14.11 2.42 -7.04
C GLN A 127 -13.14 3.09 -6.04
N PRO A 128 -12.96 4.42 -6.09
CA PRO A 128 -13.62 5.39 -6.97
C PRO A 128 -12.82 5.74 -8.25
N ARG A 129 -11.66 5.11 -8.45
CA ARG A 129 -10.74 5.48 -9.55
C ARG A 129 -10.89 4.61 -10.78
N ASP A 130 -11.80 3.64 -10.74
CA ASP A 130 -12.03 2.65 -11.79
C ASP A 130 -10.74 1.94 -12.24
N ILE A 131 -9.91 1.54 -11.27
CA ILE A 131 -8.64 0.81 -11.50
C ILE A 131 -8.71 -0.61 -10.93
N THR A 132 -8.07 -1.56 -11.60
CA THR A 132 -7.99 -2.95 -11.14
C THR A 132 -6.78 -3.20 -10.24
N PRO A 133 -6.79 -4.26 -9.40
CA PRO A 133 -5.58 -4.71 -8.70
C PRO A 133 -4.39 -4.98 -9.66
N GLY A 134 -4.62 -5.58 -10.82
CA GLY A 134 -3.57 -5.81 -11.81
C GLY A 134 -2.95 -4.53 -12.36
N GLN A 135 -3.73 -3.48 -12.56
CA GLN A 135 -3.20 -2.16 -12.94
C GLN A 135 -2.38 -1.51 -11.82
N LEU A 136 -2.79 -1.69 -10.56
CA LEU A 136 -2.00 -1.25 -9.41
C LEU A 136 -0.68 -2.02 -9.28
N LEU A 137 -0.68 -3.32 -9.57
CA LEU A 137 0.52 -4.15 -9.62
C LEU A 137 1.44 -3.71 -10.77
N ALA A 138 0.89 -3.48 -11.96
CA ALA A 138 1.63 -3.01 -13.12
C ALA A 138 2.30 -1.66 -12.87
N ARG A 139 1.66 -0.76 -12.11
CA ARG A 139 2.29 0.50 -11.68
C ARG A 139 3.53 0.26 -10.82
N LEU A 140 3.48 -0.67 -9.88
CA LEU A 140 4.64 -1.00 -9.04
C LEU A 140 5.78 -1.54 -9.91
N ILE A 141 5.49 -2.48 -10.81
CA ILE A 141 6.46 -3.06 -11.75
C ILE A 141 7.09 -1.96 -12.62
N ALA A 142 6.28 -1.03 -13.14
CA ALA A 142 6.75 0.10 -13.95
C ALA A 142 7.64 1.10 -13.18
N ASN A 143 7.69 1.01 -11.85
CA ASN A 143 8.57 1.79 -10.98
C ASN A 143 9.68 0.90 -10.36
N ASP A 144 10.07 -0.17 -11.05
CA ASP A 144 11.15 -1.09 -10.68
C ASP A 144 10.99 -1.77 -9.31
N VAL A 145 9.75 -1.84 -8.79
CA VAL A 145 9.45 -2.60 -7.58
C VAL A 145 9.62 -4.09 -7.86
N LYS A 146 10.38 -4.78 -7.00
CA LYS A 146 10.51 -6.23 -7.06
C LYS A 146 9.18 -6.90 -6.72
N VAL A 147 8.59 -7.55 -7.72
CA VAL A 147 7.37 -8.35 -7.60
C VAL A 147 7.68 -9.79 -7.95
N ASP A 148 7.44 -10.72 -7.03
CA ASP A 148 7.64 -12.14 -7.26
C ASP A 148 6.36 -12.93 -6.98
N VAL A 149 6.12 -14.01 -7.73
CA VAL A 149 5.23 -15.09 -7.26
C VAL A 149 5.98 -16.02 -6.31
N CYS A 150 5.29 -16.51 -5.30
CA CYS A 150 5.84 -17.49 -4.37
C CYS A 150 6.28 -18.76 -5.09
N ALA A 151 7.45 -19.29 -4.72
CA ALA A 151 8.06 -20.47 -5.35
C ALA A 151 7.13 -21.68 -5.48
N ILE A 152 6.20 -21.85 -4.52
CA ILE A 152 5.29 -23.00 -4.46
C ILE A 152 4.10 -22.85 -5.43
N PHE A 153 3.82 -21.65 -5.96
CA PHE A 153 2.65 -21.39 -6.80
C PHE A 153 2.66 -22.17 -8.12
N LEU A 154 3.70 -21.99 -8.93
CA LEU A 154 3.80 -22.65 -10.24
C LEU A 154 3.79 -24.19 -10.14
N PRO A 155 4.62 -24.85 -9.31
CA PRO A 155 4.63 -26.32 -9.24
C PRO A 155 3.35 -26.94 -8.68
N ASN A 156 2.44 -26.14 -8.12
CA ASN A 156 1.16 -26.61 -7.56
C ASN A 156 -0.06 -26.08 -8.34
N THR A 157 0.16 -25.50 -9.52
CA THR A 157 -0.90 -25.04 -10.41
C THR A 157 -0.68 -25.54 -11.83
N ARG A 158 -1.57 -25.17 -12.75
CA ARG A 158 -1.41 -25.44 -14.19
C ARG A 158 -0.50 -24.43 -14.90
N TRP A 159 -0.11 -23.37 -14.21
CA TRP A 159 0.60 -22.24 -14.78
C TRP A 159 2.11 -22.50 -14.81
N SER A 160 2.77 -21.82 -15.73
CA SER A 160 4.20 -21.88 -16.00
C SER A 160 4.79 -20.47 -15.98
N GLU A 161 6.11 -20.38 -16.07
CA GLU A 161 6.80 -19.07 -16.09
C GLU A 161 6.35 -18.20 -17.28
N SER A 162 6.01 -18.81 -18.42
CA SER A 162 5.51 -18.08 -19.60
C SER A 162 4.11 -17.49 -19.43
N ASP A 163 3.37 -17.90 -18.40
CA ASP A 163 2.05 -17.33 -18.10
C ASP A 163 2.16 -16.08 -17.21
N LEU A 164 3.34 -15.82 -16.62
CA LEU A 164 3.58 -14.66 -15.79
C LEU A 164 3.62 -13.37 -16.61
N ARG A 165 3.19 -12.28 -15.97
CA ARG A 165 3.34 -10.92 -16.47
C ARG A 165 4.82 -10.59 -16.62
N GLU A 166 5.13 -9.79 -17.63
CA GLU A 166 6.44 -9.16 -17.70
C GLU A 166 6.74 -8.36 -16.42
N GLY A 167 7.97 -8.51 -15.89
CA GLY A 167 8.41 -7.90 -14.64
C GLY A 167 8.00 -8.66 -13.36
N VAL A 168 7.28 -9.78 -13.46
CA VAL A 168 7.01 -10.67 -12.32
C VAL A 168 8.01 -11.82 -12.31
N GLY A 169 8.78 -11.92 -11.22
CA GLY A 169 9.76 -12.98 -11.00
C GLY A 169 9.20 -14.18 -10.22
N ILE A 170 10.08 -15.14 -9.94
CA ILE A 170 9.80 -16.29 -9.07
C ILE A 170 10.67 -16.18 -7.83
N ALA A 171 10.02 -16.07 -6.68
CA ALA A 171 10.68 -15.88 -5.41
C ALA A 171 11.59 -17.08 -5.08
N GLN A 172 12.74 -16.80 -4.46
CA GLN A 172 13.59 -17.83 -3.87
C GLN A 172 13.40 -17.84 -2.35
N PRO A 173 12.86 -18.92 -1.73
CA PRO A 173 12.52 -18.90 -0.31
C PRO A 173 13.67 -18.50 0.63
N PRO A 174 14.94 -18.91 0.41
CA PRO A 174 16.05 -18.45 1.24
C PRO A 174 16.29 -16.94 1.13
N GLU A 175 16.17 -16.36 -0.06
CA GLU A 175 16.38 -14.92 -0.29
C GLU A 175 15.24 -14.08 0.29
N VAL A 176 13.99 -14.52 0.14
CA VAL A 176 12.84 -13.87 0.79
C VAL A 176 12.99 -13.89 2.30
N THR A 177 13.39 -15.03 2.87
CA THR A 177 13.58 -15.17 4.32
C THR A 177 14.69 -14.25 4.80
N ALA A 178 15.81 -14.15 4.07
CA ALA A 178 16.89 -13.22 4.38
C ALA A 178 16.42 -11.76 4.35
N PHE A 179 15.60 -11.39 3.35
CA PHE A 179 15.01 -10.05 3.25
C PHE A 179 14.08 -9.73 4.43
N MET A 180 13.21 -10.67 4.82
CA MET A 180 12.30 -10.50 5.96
C MET A 180 13.02 -10.23 7.30
N LEU A 181 14.24 -10.73 7.45
CA LEU A 181 15.03 -10.61 8.68
C LEU A 181 15.90 -9.35 8.72
N GLN A 182 15.91 -8.53 7.67
CA GLN A 182 16.64 -7.27 7.66
C GLN A 182 16.04 -6.27 8.67
N PRO A 183 16.88 -5.50 9.38
CA PRO A 183 16.40 -4.36 10.17
C PRO A 183 15.59 -3.38 9.31
N GLY A 184 14.58 -2.75 9.89
CA GLY A 184 13.78 -1.72 9.21
C GLY A 184 12.71 -2.24 8.23
N VAL A 185 12.69 -3.55 7.91
CA VAL A 185 11.66 -4.13 7.04
C VAL A 185 10.33 -4.27 7.78
N ARG A 186 9.30 -3.60 7.27
CA ARG A 186 7.93 -3.66 7.77
C ARG A 186 7.12 -4.67 6.95
N TYR A 187 6.69 -5.73 7.60
CA TYR A 187 5.93 -6.81 6.97
C TYR A 187 4.41 -6.58 7.06
N PHE A 188 3.73 -6.59 5.91
CA PHE A 188 2.27 -6.55 5.82
C PHE A 188 1.77 -7.73 4.99
N THR A 189 0.76 -8.42 5.49
CA THR A 189 0.14 -9.56 4.82
C THR A 189 -1.35 -9.32 4.65
N PHE A 190 -1.87 -9.69 3.48
CA PHE A 190 -3.25 -9.48 3.07
C PHE A 190 -3.89 -10.76 2.54
#